data_AF-X0UP53-F1
#
_entry.id   AF-X0UP53-F1
#
_cell.length_a   1.000
_cell.length_b   1.000
_cell.length_c   1.000
_cell.angle_alpha   90.00
_cell.angle_beta   90.00
_cell.angle_gamma   90.00
#
_symmetry.space_group_name_H-M   'P 1'
#
loop_
_entity.id
_entity.type
_entity.pdbx_description
1 polymer ?
#
loop_
_entity_poly.entity_id
_entity_poly.type
_entity_poly.pdbx_seq_one_letter_code
_entity_poly.pdbx_strand_id
1 'polypeptide(L)'
;GFNVDSGVTADAARILRVPGTLNHKTAPPKASGFIGKDNGCVSFEDFKTPLASILIPASSTKHYSAEDKATMDAALSNTRKRFSRIIDDTYAEGQSCNQLLRAVQHPAELSYDQWFDALSIVKACESEDPTTVAHEISKGYPTYTAAQTDDVLTSIGAPHWCTTFEEHYPEGCQGCVHKGKYKSPISLCIEVKEATPEENIVDKQGNIVVADPNINLLTPAKSQYTVPDYPGNFFRPSGGGVYERTTDKKGNIDQVKIYSRDI
;
A
#
# COMPACT_ATOMS: atom_id res chain seq x y z
N GLY A 1 25.60 -27.34 20.58
CA GLY A 1 24.51 -27.34 19.58
C GLY A 1 24.56 -28.61 18.77
N PHE A 2 23.50 -28.92 18.01
CA PHE A 2 23.54 -30.01 17.05
C PHE A 2 24.40 -29.62 15.85
N ASN A 3 25.26 -30.52 15.37
CA ASN A 3 26.03 -30.32 14.14
C ASN A 3 25.14 -30.64 12.95
N VAL A 4 24.44 -29.63 12.43
CA VAL A 4 23.50 -29.75 11.32
C VAL A 4 23.86 -28.77 10.20
N ASP A 5 23.40 -29.08 8.98
CA ASP A 5 23.50 -28.16 7.86
C ASP A 5 22.53 -26.99 8.07
N SER A 6 23.09 -25.85 8.49
CA SER A 6 22.32 -24.64 8.78
C SER A 6 21.49 -24.12 7.59
N GLY A 7 21.98 -24.31 6.36
CA GLY A 7 21.26 -23.93 5.15
C GLY A 7 20.06 -24.82 4.86
N VAL A 8 20.01 -26.01 5.47
CA VAL A 8 18.85 -26.93 5.44
C VAL A 8 17.86 -26.61 6.53
N THR A 9 18.32 -26.35 7.76
CA THR A 9 17.43 -26.22 8.93
C THR A 9 16.89 -24.80 9.15
N ALA A 10 17.49 -23.76 8.56
CA ALA A 10 17.00 -22.38 8.66
C ALA A 10 15.96 -22.01 7.58
N ASP A 11 15.72 -22.91 6.63
CA ASP A 11 14.80 -22.69 5.52
C ASP A 11 13.36 -23.08 5.92
N ALA A 12 12.46 -22.10 5.92
CA ALA A 12 11.07 -22.28 6.33
C ALA A 12 10.24 -23.10 5.33
N ALA A 13 10.70 -23.23 4.08
CA ALA A 13 9.98 -23.96 3.04
C ALA A 13 10.95 -24.75 2.16
N ARG A 14 11.06 -26.06 2.42
CA ARG A 14 11.99 -26.94 1.70
C ARG A 14 11.33 -28.20 1.16
N ILE A 15 11.82 -28.64 0.01
CA ILE A 15 11.50 -29.95 -0.54
C ILE A 15 12.26 -31.03 0.25
N LEU A 16 11.51 -31.88 0.94
CA LEU A 16 12.03 -33.06 1.61
C LEU A 16 12.19 -34.23 0.63
N ARG A 17 13.11 -35.16 0.94
CA ARG A 17 13.20 -36.40 0.16
C ARG A 17 11.97 -37.26 0.40
N VAL A 18 11.38 -37.75 -0.69
CA VAL A 18 10.21 -38.63 -0.63
C VAL A 18 10.65 -40.02 -0.16
N PRO A 19 10.12 -40.53 0.97
CA PRO A 19 10.40 -41.90 1.42
C PRO A 19 10.00 -42.93 0.36
N GLY A 20 10.78 -44.00 0.20
CA GLY A 20 10.58 -45.03 -0.83
C GLY A 20 11.25 -44.73 -2.17
N THR A 21 11.91 -43.59 -2.33
CA THR A 21 12.65 -43.23 -3.56
C THR A 21 14.16 -43.50 -3.45
N LEU A 22 14.87 -43.46 -4.59
CA LEU A 22 16.32 -43.63 -4.64
C LEU A 22 17.05 -42.28 -4.66
N ASN A 23 18.09 -42.16 -3.82
CA ASN A 23 19.05 -41.07 -3.83
C ASN A 23 20.20 -41.41 -4.78
N HIS A 24 20.25 -40.71 -5.92
CA HIS A 24 21.23 -40.91 -6.98
C HIS A 24 22.55 -40.14 -6.80
N LYS A 25 22.80 -39.52 -5.63
CA LYS A 25 24.08 -38.85 -5.34
C LYS A 25 25.26 -39.82 -5.12
N THR A 26 25.00 -41.12 -5.03
CA THR A 26 26.02 -42.17 -4.88
C THR A 26 25.81 -43.29 -5.88
N ALA A 27 26.88 -44.04 -6.17
CA ALA A 27 26.84 -45.28 -6.95
C ALA A 27 27.29 -46.46 -6.06
N PRO A 28 26.44 -47.46 -5.78
CA PRO A 28 25.04 -47.58 -6.21
C PRO A 28 24.11 -46.55 -5.53
N PRO A 29 22.93 -46.26 -6.12
CA PRO A 29 21.92 -45.39 -5.50
C PRO A 29 21.48 -45.93 -4.14
N LYS A 30 21.25 -45.03 -3.18
CA LYS A 30 20.82 -45.39 -1.82
C LYS A 30 19.33 -45.17 -1.64
N ALA A 31 18.62 -46.08 -0.99
CA ALA A 31 17.20 -45.90 -0.69
C ALA A 31 16.97 -44.78 0.34
N SER A 32 15.98 -43.94 0.11
CA SER A 32 15.46 -42.96 1.06
C SER A 32 14.33 -43.59 1.85
N GLY A 33 14.37 -43.48 3.18
CA GLY A 33 13.36 -44.06 4.05
C GLY A 33 13.27 -43.33 5.38
N PHE A 34 12.33 -43.76 6.21
CA PHE A 34 12.18 -43.26 7.57
C PHE A 34 13.27 -43.84 8.47
N ILE A 35 13.90 -42.99 9.27
CA ILE A 35 14.84 -43.40 10.31
C ILE A 35 14.22 -42.97 11.63
N GLY A 36 13.90 -43.94 12.49
CA GLY A 36 13.27 -43.71 13.79
C GLY A 36 11.83 -44.24 13.87
N LYS A 37 11.25 -44.14 15.06
CA LYS A 37 9.84 -44.41 15.32
C LYS A 37 9.11 -43.09 15.46
N ASP A 38 7.88 -43.03 14.98
CA ASP A 38 6.99 -41.91 15.27
C ASP A 38 6.67 -41.91 16.78
N ASN A 39 7.15 -40.90 17.48
CA ASN A 39 6.92 -40.71 18.91
C ASN A 39 5.72 -39.77 19.17
N GLY A 40 4.92 -39.48 18.14
CA GLY A 40 3.79 -38.57 18.19
C GLY A 40 4.17 -37.11 17.89
N CYS A 41 3.14 -36.27 17.81
CA CYS A 41 3.29 -34.84 17.59
C CYS A 41 3.59 -34.11 18.91
N VAL A 42 4.53 -33.16 18.88
CA VAL A 42 4.73 -32.18 19.96
C VAL A 42 3.78 -31.00 19.70
N SER A 43 3.06 -30.53 20.72
CA SER A 43 2.23 -29.36 20.57
C SER A 43 3.09 -28.10 20.35
N PHE A 44 2.55 -27.10 19.66
CA PHE A 44 3.27 -25.85 19.44
C PHE A 44 3.66 -25.18 20.77
N GLU A 45 2.79 -25.23 21.77
CA GLU A 45 3.06 -24.64 23.08
C GLU A 45 4.16 -25.40 23.85
N ASP A 46 4.16 -26.74 23.80
CA ASP A 46 5.22 -27.55 24.41
C ASP A 46 6.56 -27.33 23.71
N PHE A 47 6.56 -27.09 22.39
CA PHE A 47 7.77 -26.78 21.62
C PHE A 47 8.29 -25.35 21.86
N LYS A 48 7.38 -24.40 22.05
CA LYS A 48 7.69 -22.97 22.25
C LYS A 48 8.24 -22.70 23.65
N THR A 49 7.73 -23.38 24.67
CA THR A 49 8.07 -23.12 26.08
C THR A 49 9.60 -23.17 26.35
N PRO A 50 10.35 -24.18 25.88
CA PRO A 50 11.81 -24.22 26.04
C PRO A 50 12.57 -23.16 25.23
N LEU A 51 11.98 -22.62 24.15
CA LEU A 51 12.58 -21.64 23.25
C LEU A 51 12.31 -20.19 23.67
N ALA A 52 11.44 -19.98 24.67
CA ALA A 52 10.99 -18.64 25.09
C ALA A 52 12.13 -17.68 25.50
N SER A 53 13.26 -18.20 26.00
CA SER A 53 14.43 -17.40 26.37
C SER A 53 15.36 -17.05 25.19
N ILE A 54 15.21 -17.71 24.04
CA ILE A 54 16.05 -17.55 22.85
C ILE A 54 15.31 -16.74 21.77
N LEU A 55 13.97 -16.78 21.78
CA LEU A 55 13.15 -15.98 20.89
C LEU A 55 13.30 -14.50 21.25
N ILE A 56 14.10 -13.78 20.45
CA ILE A 56 14.06 -12.31 20.41
C ILE A 56 12.60 -11.94 20.18
N PRO A 57 11.96 -11.14 21.05
CA PRO A 57 10.57 -10.79 20.87
C PRO A 57 10.41 -10.19 19.47
N ALA A 58 9.57 -10.81 18.64
CA ALA A 58 9.09 -10.20 17.42
C ALA A 58 8.65 -8.79 17.80
N SER A 59 9.22 -7.78 17.13
CA SER A 59 9.03 -6.34 17.36
C SER A 59 7.76 -6.09 18.16
N SER A 60 7.91 -5.63 19.40
CA SER A 60 6.81 -5.34 20.33
C SER A 60 5.59 -4.85 19.55
N THR A 61 4.47 -5.56 19.65
CA THR A 61 3.18 -5.05 19.19
C THR A 61 3.05 -3.64 19.75
N LYS A 62 3.22 -2.63 18.90
CA LYS A 62 3.15 -1.24 19.34
C LYS A 62 1.73 -1.05 19.87
N HIS A 63 1.61 -0.89 21.19
CA HIS A 63 0.36 -0.58 21.83
C HIS A 63 0.06 0.89 21.54
N TYR A 64 -0.77 1.13 20.54
CA TYR A 64 -1.33 2.45 20.26
C TYR A 64 -2.52 2.71 21.16
N SER A 65 -2.61 3.92 21.72
CA SER A 65 -3.79 4.35 22.48
C SER A 65 -5.04 4.35 21.61
N ALA A 66 -6.23 4.44 22.22
CA ALA A 66 -7.47 4.56 21.44
C ALA A 66 -7.47 5.87 20.64
N GLU A 67 -6.88 6.92 21.20
CA GLU A 67 -6.70 8.22 20.58
C GLU A 67 -5.72 8.17 19.39
N ASP A 68 -4.63 7.43 19.50
CA ASP A 68 -3.66 7.24 18.41
C ASP A 68 -4.29 6.48 17.24
N LYS A 69 -5.08 5.44 17.54
CA LYS A 69 -5.83 4.69 16.53
C LYS A 69 -6.86 5.58 15.84
N ALA A 70 -7.65 6.32 16.60
CA ALA A 70 -8.62 7.27 16.04
C ALA A 70 -7.95 8.34 15.17
N THR A 71 -6.77 8.82 15.57
CA THR A 71 -6.00 9.79 14.78
C THR A 71 -5.45 9.18 13.48
N MET A 72 -4.97 7.94 13.53
CA MET A 72 -4.52 7.20 12.35
C MET A 72 -5.68 6.89 11.41
N ASP A 73 -6.81 6.44 11.94
CA ASP A 73 -8.02 6.16 11.16
C ASP A 73 -8.55 7.43 10.49
N ALA A 74 -8.53 8.57 11.19
CA ALA A 74 -8.88 9.87 10.62
C ALA A 74 -7.88 10.34 9.53
N ALA A 75 -6.59 10.07 9.70
CA ALA A 75 -5.58 10.38 8.69
C ALA A 75 -5.66 9.45 7.45
N LEU A 76 -6.16 8.23 7.62
CA LEU A 76 -6.39 7.30 6.52
C LEU A 76 -7.72 7.61 5.81
N SER A 77 -8.75 8.05 6.53
CA SER A 77 -10.04 8.43 5.94
C SER A 77 -9.99 9.75 5.18
N ASN A 78 -9.10 10.66 5.59
CA ASN A 78 -8.95 11.96 4.95
C ASN A 78 -7.96 11.97 3.78
N THR A 79 -7.34 10.82 3.47
CA THR A 79 -6.46 10.67 2.31
C THR A 79 -7.04 9.70 1.30
N ARG A 80 -6.68 9.89 0.03
CA ARG A 80 -7.03 8.99 -1.07
C ARG A 80 -5.83 8.78 -1.98
N LYS A 81 -5.82 7.70 -2.75
CA LYS A 81 -4.74 7.37 -3.69
C LYS A 81 -5.20 7.61 -5.12
N ARG A 82 -4.60 8.58 -5.78
CA ARG A 82 -4.91 8.99 -7.16
C ARG A 82 -3.68 8.79 -8.04
N PHE A 83 -3.81 8.04 -9.12
CA PHE A 83 -2.68 7.75 -10.02
C PHE A 83 -2.32 9.00 -10.83
N SER A 84 -3.30 9.76 -11.30
CA SER A 84 -3.07 11.00 -12.07
C SER A 84 -2.20 12.02 -11.34
N ARG A 85 -2.18 12.01 -9.99
CA ARG A 85 -1.28 12.85 -9.20
C ARG A 85 0.20 12.71 -9.57
N ILE A 86 0.64 11.55 -10.04
CA ILE A 86 2.03 11.33 -10.47
C ILE A 86 2.32 12.05 -11.79
N ILE A 87 1.29 12.25 -12.61
CA ILE A 87 1.36 12.79 -13.97
C ILE A 87 1.08 14.30 -13.99
N ASP A 88 0.32 14.82 -13.01
CA ASP A 88 0.04 16.25 -12.87
C ASP A 88 1.34 17.06 -13.00
N ASP A 89 1.38 18.06 -13.91
CA ASP A 89 2.59 18.83 -14.25
C ASP A 89 3.30 19.39 -13.01
N THR A 90 2.50 19.74 -12.01
CA THR A 90 2.96 20.18 -10.68
C THR A 90 3.90 19.19 -10.00
N TYR A 91 3.74 17.89 -10.21
CA TYR A 91 4.55 16.81 -9.61
C TYR A 91 5.64 16.29 -10.57
N ALA A 92 5.44 16.47 -11.87
CA ALA A 92 6.30 15.96 -12.94
C ALA A 92 7.66 16.66 -13.05
N GLU A 93 7.83 17.89 -12.53
CA GLU A 93 9.08 18.66 -12.55
C GLU A 93 10.12 18.17 -11.50
N GLY A 94 10.43 16.87 -11.53
CA GLY A 94 11.54 16.26 -10.79
C GLY A 94 11.18 15.70 -9.41
N GLN A 95 9.89 15.57 -9.09
CA GLN A 95 9.40 14.89 -7.88
C GLN A 95 8.52 13.66 -8.20
N SER A 96 8.27 13.34 -9.46
CA SER A 96 7.52 12.14 -9.84
C SER A 96 8.37 10.87 -9.82
N CYS A 97 7.71 9.71 -9.85
CA CYS A 97 8.39 8.45 -10.10
C CYS A 97 8.66 8.30 -11.60
N ASN A 98 9.92 8.40 -12.01
CA ASN A 98 10.32 8.27 -13.42
C ASN A 98 9.86 6.96 -14.07
N GLN A 99 9.78 5.87 -13.31
CA GLN A 99 9.28 4.57 -13.80
C GLN A 99 7.80 4.65 -14.23
N LEU A 100 6.97 5.28 -13.40
CA LEU A 100 5.54 5.44 -13.68
C LEU A 100 5.31 6.50 -14.75
N LEU A 101 6.11 7.57 -14.76
CA LEU A 101 6.08 8.57 -15.81
C LEU A 101 6.41 7.94 -17.18
N ARG A 102 7.46 7.09 -17.23
CA ARG A 102 7.82 6.32 -18.42
C ARG A 102 6.70 5.41 -18.88
N ALA A 103 5.98 4.77 -17.95
CA ALA A 103 4.85 3.91 -18.31
C ALA A 103 3.73 4.66 -19.01
N VAL A 104 3.53 5.94 -18.69
CA VAL A 104 2.52 6.80 -19.32
C VAL A 104 3.04 7.42 -20.62
N GLN A 105 4.29 7.91 -20.64
CA GLN A 105 4.85 8.67 -21.76
C GLN A 105 5.42 7.79 -22.89
N HIS A 106 6.00 6.65 -22.52
CA HIS A 106 6.67 5.72 -23.43
C HIS A 106 6.19 4.27 -23.24
N PRO A 107 4.87 4.00 -23.25
CA PRO A 107 4.31 2.67 -22.99
C PRO A 107 4.79 1.61 -24.00
N ALA A 108 5.13 2.03 -25.24
CA ALA A 108 5.61 1.14 -26.29
C ALA A 108 7.01 0.54 -26.01
N GLU A 109 7.77 1.15 -25.10
CA GLU A 109 9.14 0.74 -24.77
C GLU A 109 9.21 -0.13 -23.51
N LEU A 110 8.09 -0.39 -22.85
CA LEU A 110 8.06 -1.18 -21.63
C LEU A 110 8.32 -2.66 -21.94
N SER A 111 9.03 -3.35 -21.03
CA SER A 111 8.93 -4.81 -20.93
C SER A 111 7.61 -5.20 -20.26
N TYR A 112 7.25 -6.49 -20.33
CA TYR A 112 6.08 -7.02 -19.62
C TYR A 112 6.15 -6.71 -18.11
N ASP A 113 7.31 -6.96 -17.48
CA ASP A 113 7.47 -6.75 -16.04
C ASP A 113 7.37 -5.27 -15.65
N GLN A 114 7.91 -4.37 -16.47
CA GLN A 114 7.79 -2.91 -16.25
C GLN A 114 6.35 -2.42 -16.38
N TRP A 115 5.61 -2.95 -17.37
CA TRP A 115 4.19 -2.67 -17.53
C TRP A 115 3.37 -3.23 -16.37
N PHE A 116 3.64 -4.47 -15.95
CA PHE A 116 3.01 -5.13 -14.82
C PHE A 116 3.23 -4.36 -13.51
N ASP A 117 4.46 -3.91 -13.27
CA ASP A 117 4.81 -3.08 -12.11
C ASP A 117 4.00 -1.78 -12.09
N ALA A 118 3.89 -1.08 -13.22
CA ALA A 118 3.10 0.15 -13.31
C ALA A 118 1.62 -0.10 -13.01
N LEU A 119 1.03 -1.17 -13.58
CA LEU A 119 -0.35 -1.54 -13.31
C LEU A 119 -0.59 -1.92 -11.84
N SER A 120 0.43 -2.40 -11.12
CA SER A 120 0.30 -2.68 -9.69
C SER A 120 0.00 -1.42 -8.86
N ILE A 121 0.53 -0.27 -9.30
CA ILE A 121 0.29 1.02 -8.66
C ILE A 121 -1.06 1.57 -9.06
N VAL A 122 -1.44 1.45 -10.33
CA VAL A 122 -2.77 1.84 -10.83
C VAL A 122 -3.86 1.12 -10.06
N LYS A 123 -3.77 -0.21 -9.93
CA LYS A 123 -4.75 -1.02 -9.18
C LYS A 123 -4.93 -0.56 -7.73
N ALA A 124 -3.85 -0.11 -7.10
CA ALA A 124 -3.88 0.37 -5.72
C ALA A 124 -4.39 1.81 -5.57
N CYS A 125 -4.69 2.51 -6.67
CA CYS A 125 -5.24 3.87 -6.70
C CYS A 125 -6.76 3.86 -6.87
N GLU A 126 -7.48 3.63 -5.77
CA GLU A 126 -8.94 3.44 -5.77
C GLU A 126 -9.76 4.73 -5.97
N SER A 127 -9.13 5.91 -5.97
CA SER A 127 -9.86 7.18 -6.18
C SER A 127 -10.20 7.46 -7.63
N GLU A 128 -9.62 6.71 -8.55
CA GLU A 128 -9.94 6.67 -9.98
C GLU A 128 -10.40 5.26 -10.32
N ASP A 129 -11.12 5.06 -11.42
CA ASP A 129 -11.41 3.71 -11.89
C ASP A 129 -10.10 3.05 -12.39
N PRO A 130 -9.54 2.09 -11.63
CA PRO A 130 -8.23 1.53 -11.96
C PRO A 130 -8.26 0.78 -13.29
N THR A 131 -9.40 0.20 -13.66
CA THR A 131 -9.60 -0.50 -14.92
C THR A 131 -9.46 0.48 -16.08
N THR A 132 -10.21 1.59 -16.03
CA THR A 132 -10.11 2.65 -17.07
C THR A 132 -8.68 3.17 -17.19
N VAL A 133 -8.04 3.55 -16.09
CA VAL A 133 -6.66 4.09 -16.12
C VAL A 133 -5.66 3.06 -16.68
N ALA A 134 -5.79 1.81 -16.26
CA ALA A 134 -4.93 0.73 -16.73
C ALA A 134 -5.08 0.49 -18.23
N HIS A 135 -6.30 0.52 -18.79
CA HIS A 135 -6.50 0.43 -20.23
C HIS A 135 -5.90 1.63 -20.97
N GLU A 136 -6.04 2.86 -20.46
CA GLU A 136 -5.44 4.03 -21.11
C GLU A 136 -3.92 3.92 -21.21
N ILE A 137 -3.24 3.49 -20.15
CA ILE A 137 -1.79 3.23 -20.17
C ILE A 137 -1.47 2.07 -21.12
N SER A 138 -2.23 0.99 -21.01
CA SER A 138 -1.94 -0.25 -21.74
C SER A 138 -2.19 -0.13 -23.23
N LYS A 139 -3.08 0.76 -23.71
CA LYS A 139 -3.30 0.99 -25.15
C LYS A 139 -2.02 1.31 -25.92
N GLY A 140 -1.03 1.93 -25.27
CA GLY A 140 0.26 2.22 -25.88
C GLY A 140 1.29 1.08 -25.80
N TYR A 141 0.99 0.00 -25.09
CA TYR A 141 1.87 -1.16 -24.93
C TYR A 141 1.79 -2.09 -26.16
N PRO A 142 2.91 -2.62 -26.69
CA PRO A 142 2.93 -3.23 -28.04
C PRO A 142 2.03 -4.45 -28.21
N THR A 143 1.80 -5.22 -27.14
CA THR A 143 0.97 -6.44 -27.19
C THR A 143 -0.38 -6.26 -26.52
N TYR A 144 -0.85 -5.02 -26.39
CA TYR A 144 -2.10 -4.72 -25.69
C TYR A 144 -3.29 -5.49 -26.24
N THR A 145 -4.00 -6.15 -25.32
CA THR A 145 -5.38 -6.55 -25.52
C THR A 145 -6.17 -6.21 -24.26
N ALA A 146 -7.46 -5.88 -24.42
CA ALA A 146 -8.32 -5.59 -23.28
C ALA A 146 -8.35 -6.77 -22.30
N ALA A 147 -8.59 -7.99 -22.81
CA ALA A 147 -8.62 -9.21 -22.02
C ALA A 147 -7.32 -9.45 -21.23
N GLN A 148 -6.15 -9.29 -21.86
CA GLN A 148 -4.88 -9.45 -21.14
C GLN A 148 -4.71 -8.41 -20.03
N THR A 149 -5.15 -7.18 -20.27
CA THR A 149 -5.05 -6.11 -19.27
C THR A 149 -5.95 -6.42 -18.08
N ASP A 150 -7.17 -6.90 -18.32
CA ASP A 150 -8.12 -7.31 -17.28
C ASP A 150 -7.59 -8.49 -16.45
N ASP A 151 -7.05 -9.52 -17.12
CA ASP A 151 -6.47 -10.69 -16.46
C ASP A 151 -5.28 -10.30 -15.58
N VAL A 152 -4.40 -9.44 -16.11
CA VAL A 152 -3.23 -8.94 -15.39
C VAL A 152 -3.65 -8.09 -14.20
N LEU A 153 -4.55 -7.14 -14.38
CA LEU A 153 -5.10 -6.37 -13.26
C LEU A 153 -5.69 -7.28 -12.20
N THR A 154 -6.47 -8.28 -12.58
CA THR A 154 -7.08 -9.22 -11.65
C THR A 154 -6.02 -9.98 -10.83
N SER A 155 -4.92 -10.39 -11.47
CA SER A 155 -3.83 -11.15 -10.85
C SER A 155 -3.03 -10.38 -9.78
N ILE A 156 -3.02 -9.04 -9.83
CA ILE A 156 -2.22 -8.21 -8.92
C ILE A 156 -2.81 -8.23 -7.51
N GLY A 157 -2.05 -8.72 -6.53
CA GLY A 157 -2.49 -8.75 -5.13
C GLY A 157 -2.18 -7.49 -4.32
N ALA A 158 -1.12 -6.76 -4.69
CA ALA A 158 -0.61 -5.63 -3.94
C ALA A 158 0.25 -4.70 -4.82
N PRO A 159 0.42 -3.41 -4.46
CA PRO A 159 1.35 -2.53 -5.16
C PRO A 159 2.79 -3.02 -4.98
N HIS A 160 3.57 -2.97 -6.07
CA HIS A 160 4.95 -3.44 -6.05
C HIS A 160 5.90 -2.45 -5.38
N TRP A 161 7.04 -2.97 -4.95
CA TRP A 161 8.06 -2.26 -4.18
C TRP A 161 9.00 -1.49 -5.11
N CYS A 162 9.56 -0.37 -4.64
CA CYS A 162 10.58 0.39 -5.38
C CYS A 162 11.78 -0.49 -5.76
N THR A 163 12.11 -1.50 -4.95
CA THR A 163 13.17 -2.48 -5.24
C THR A 163 12.84 -3.36 -6.44
N THR A 164 11.56 -3.76 -6.61
CA THR A 164 11.09 -4.53 -7.77
C THR A 164 11.18 -3.69 -9.05
N PHE A 165 10.71 -2.44 -8.99
CA PHE A 165 10.88 -1.50 -10.10
C PHE A 165 12.35 -1.30 -10.50
N GLU A 166 13.24 -1.13 -9.50
CA GLU A 166 14.68 -0.97 -9.73
C GLU A 166 15.33 -2.24 -10.31
N GLU A 167 14.84 -3.43 -9.94
CA GLU A 167 15.32 -4.70 -10.50
C GLU A 167 14.98 -4.81 -12.00
N HIS A 168 13.73 -4.50 -12.38
CA HIS A 168 13.29 -4.58 -13.78
C HIS A 168 13.78 -3.43 -14.66
N TYR A 169 14.10 -2.26 -14.07
CA TYR A 169 14.68 -1.14 -14.80
C TYR A 169 15.55 -0.23 -13.90
N PRO A 170 16.84 -0.55 -13.69
CA PRO A 170 17.69 0.20 -12.78
C PRO A 170 17.85 1.68 -13.16
N GLU A 171 17.94 1.97 -14.47
CA GLU A 171 18.10 3.32 -15.00
C GLU A 171 16.94 4.24 -14.63
N GLY A 172 15.71 3.73 -14.58
CA GLY A 172 14.52 4.50 -14.19
C GLY A 172 14.52 4.94 -12.73
N CYS A 173 15.35 4.32 -11.89
CA CYS A 173 15.50 4.69 -10.48
C CYS A 173 16.78 5.51 -10.21
N GLN A 174 17.62 5.76 -11.20
CA GLN A 174 18.83 6.57 -11.04
C GLN A 174 18.46 8.02 -10.71
N GLY A 175 19.09 8.58 -9.67
CA GLY A 175 18.82 9.95 -9.23
C GLY A 175 17.44 10.16 -8.58
N CYS A 176 16.69 9.10 -8.28
CA CYS A 176 15.38 9.20 -7.65
C CYS A 176 15.48 9.86 -6.26
N VAL A 177 14.85 11.03 -6.11
CA VAL A 177 14.82 11.82 -4.86
C VAL A 177 14.10 11.11 -3.71
N HIS A 178 13.28 10.12 -4.03
CA HIS A 178 12.49 9.33 -3.09
C HIS A 178 13.18 8.05 -2.62
N LYS A 179 14.35 7.74 -3.18
CA LYS A 179 15.06 6.49 -2.89
C LYS A 179 15.39 6.41 -1.39
N GLY A 180 15.00 5.30 -0.76
CA GLY A 180 15.16 5.08 0.68
C GLY A 180 14.13 5.78 1.57
N LYS A 181 13.35 6.74 1.05
CA LYS A 181 12.25 7.39 1.79
C LYS A 181 10.97 6.55 1.74
N TYR A 182 10.65 6.00 0.57
CA TYR A 182 9.46 5.18 0.37
C TYR A 182 9.81 3.78 -0.10
N LYS A 183 8.95 2.85 0.30
CA LYS A 183 9.03 1.43 0.00
C LYS A 183 8.38 1.06 -1.34
N SER A 184 7.42 1.86 -1.78
CA SER A 184 6.68 1.67 -3.03
C SER A 184 6.30 3.04 -3.62
N PRO A 185 6.25 3.18 -4.96
CA PRO A 185 5.78 4.40 -5.61
C PRO A 185 4.35 4.81 -5.24
N ILE A 186 3.52 3.89 -4.72
CA ILE A 186 2.14 4.19 -4.30
C ILE A 186 2.06 5.32 -3.26
N SER A 187 3.11 5.53 -2.48
CA SER A 187 3.19 6.63 -1.52
C SER A 187 3.10 8.01 -2.18
N LEU A 188 3.46 8.12 -3.46
CA LEU A 188 3.40 9.36 -4.23
C LEU A 188 1.98 9.68 -4.74
N CYS A 189 1.11 8.66 -4.81
CA CYS A 189 -0.28 8.81 -5.21
C CYS A 189 -1.19 9.35 -4.11
N ILE A 190 -0.71 9.41 -2.87
CA ILE A 190 -1.53 9.76 -1.69
C ILE A 190 -1.77 11.26 -1.66
N GLU A 191 -3.03 11.69 -1.65
CA GLU A 191 -3.46 13.08 -1.50
C GLU A 191 -4.54 13.25 -0.43
N VAL A 192 -4.67 14.47 0.12
CA VAL A 192 -5.73 14.78 1.08
C VAL A 192 -7.03 15.02 0.31
N LYS A 193 -8.08 14.30 0.71
CA LYS A 193 -9.43 14.45 0.20
C LYS A 193 -10.06 15.70 0.81
N GLU A 194 -10.47 16.66 -0.01
CA GLU A 194 -11.27 17.80 0.45
C GLU A 194 -12.67 17.35 0.90
N ALA A 195 -13.24 18.06 1.88
CA ALA A 195 -14.59 17.78 2.36
C ALA A 195 -15.65 18.10 1.31
N THR A 196 -16.63 17.21 1.14
CA THR A 196 -17.81 17.51 0.32
C THR A 196 -18.76 18.49 1.06
N PRO A 197 -19.70 19.15 0.36
CA PRO A 197 -20.69 20.02 1.01
C PRO A 197 -21.47 19.34 2.14
N GLU A 198 -21.76 18.04 2.00
CA GLU A 198 -22.45 17.24 3.01
C GLU A 198 -21.57 17.00 4.24
N GLU A 199 -20.26 16.80 4.03
CA GLU A 199 -19.28 16.64 5.10
C GLU A 199 -19.04 17.94 5.87
N ASN A 200 -19.41 19.10 5.32
CA ASN A 200 -19.33 20.40 5.99
C ASN A 200 -20.49 20.68 6.95
N ILE A 201 -21.48 19.78 7.05
CA ILE A 201 -22.57 19.89 8.02
C ILE A 201 -22.19 19.12 9.29
N VAL A 202 -22.04 19.84 10.40
CA VAL A 202 -21.47 19.32 11.66
C VAL A 202 -22.29 19.71 12.90
N ASP A 203 -22.17 18.94 13.98
CA ASP A 203 -22.75 19.27 15.29
C ASP A 203 -21.82 20.17 16.15
N LYS A 204 -22.26 20.56 17.35
CA LYS A 204 -21.46 21.39 18.30
C LYS A 204 -20.14 20.76 18.72
N GLN A 205 -19.94 19.47 18.44
CA GLN A 205 -18.73 18.72 18.75
C GLN A 205 -17.88 18.44 17.51
N GLY A 206 -18.25 19.00 16.34
CA GLY A 206 -17.53 18.84 15.08
C GLY A 206 -17.79 17.52 14.35
N ASN A 207 -18.76 16.71 14.80
CA ASN A 207 -19.07 15.45 14.12
C ASN A 207 -19.94 15.72 12.88
N ILE A 208 -19.62 15.06 11.77
CA ILE A 208 -20.43 15.11 10.54
C ILE A 208 -21.84 14.62 10.84
N VAL A 209 -22.85 15.44 10.54
CA VAL A 209 -24.26 15.09 10.71
C VAL A 209 -24.80 14.67 9.36
N VAL A 210 -25.01 13.37 9.18
CA VAL A 210 -25.75 12.87 8.00
C VAL A 210 -27.18 13.38 8.11
N ALA A 211 -27.67 14.06 7.07
CA ALA A 211 -29.06 14.48 6.99
C ALA A 211 -29.96 13.23 6.97
N ASP A 212 -30.60 12.91 8.10
CA ASP A 212 -31.57 11.83 8.17
C ASP A 212 -32.89 12.32 7.53
N PRO A 213 -33.36 11.73 6.42
CA PRO A 213 -34.61 12.10 5.79
C PRO A 213 -35.85 11.75 6.64
N ASN A 214 -35.71 10.95 7.71
CA ASN A 214 -36.78 10.58 8.63
C ASN A 214 -36.51 11.11 10.05
N ILE A 215 -36.56 12.43 10.24
CA ILE A 215 -36.53 13.04 11.57
C ILE A 215 -37.67 12.47 12.43
N ASN A 216 -37.31 11.62 13.38
CA ASN A 216 -38.21 11.19 14.44
C ASN A 216 -38.29 12.32 15.48
N LEU A 217 -39.48 12.93 15.61
CA LEU A 217 -39.80 14.13 16.42
C LEU A 217 -39.49 14.02 17.93
N LEU A 218 -39.06 12.84 18.40
CA LEU A 218 -38.73 12.54 19.80
C LEU A 218 -37.22 12.64 20.12
N THR A 219 -36.39 12.88 19.11
CA THR A 219 -34.93 13.04 19.27
C THR A 219 -34.60 14.53 19.31
N PRO A 220 -33.89 15.05 20.33
CA PRO A 220 -33.48 16.44 20.34
C PRO A 220 -32.64 16.71 19.10
N ALA A 221 -33.11 17.62 18.23
CA ALA A 221 -32.38 18.01 17.03
C ALA A 221 -30.98 18.50 17.44
N LYS A 222 -29.95 17.72 17.09
CA LYS A 222 -28.57 18.19 17.22
C LYS A 222 -28.47 19.51 16.46
N SER A 223 -27.98 20.56 17.10
CA SER A 223 -27.76 21.84 16.43
C SER A 223 -26.77 21.61 15.29
N GLN A 224 -27.22 21.78 14.05
CA GLN A 224 -26.42 21.62 12.84
C GLN A 224 -25.80 22.96 12.45
N TYR A 225 -24.54 22.93 12.05
CA TYR A 225 -23.78 24.08 11.55
C TYR A 225 -23.16 23.71 10.22
N THR A 226 -23.13 24.64 9.27
CA THR A 226 -22.40 24.49 8.01
C THR A 226 -21.06 25.21 8.16
N VAL A 227 -19.96 24.47 8.04
CA VAL A 227 -18.61 25.06 8.03
C VAL A 227 -18.41 25.77 6.68
N PRO A 228 -18.13 27.08 6.68
CA PRO A 228 -17.85 27.81 5.44
C PRO A 228 -16.47 27.45 4.90
N ASP A 229 -16.25 27.73 3.61
CA ASP A 229 -14.93 27.60 3.00
C ASP A 229 -13.89 28.45 3.74
N TYR A 230 -12.72 27.86 3.97
CA TYR A 230 -11.64 28.57 4.65
C TYR A 230 -11.00 29.61 3.74
N PRO A 231 -10.59 30.77 4.28
CA PRO A 231 -10.03 31.84 3.47
C PRO A 231 -8.64 31.49 2.93
N GLY A 232 -8.30 32.03 1.75
CA GLY A 232 -6.96 31.95 1.18
C GLY A 232 -6.56 30.54 0.75
N ASN A 233 -5.47 30.03 1.33
CA ASN A 233 -4.87 28.75 0.97
C ASN A 233 -5.29 27.60 1.90
N PHE A 234 -6.18 27.87 2.85
CA PHE A 234 -6.66 26.87 3.80
C PHE A 234 -7.85 26.12 3.21
N PHE A 235 -7.96 24.83 3.51
CA PHE A 235 -9.11 24.02 3.14
C PHE A 235 -9.42 23.00 4.22
N ARG A 236 -10.67 22.54 4.23
CA ARG A 236 -11.15 21.51 5.15
C ARG A 236 -11.03 20.13 4.49
N PRO A 237 -10.28 19.18 5.07
CA PRO A 237 -10.25 17.82 4.58
C PRO A 237 -11.53 17.06 4.97
N SER A 238 -11.84 15.98 4.27
CA SER A 238 -12.87 15.01 4.66
C SER A 238 -12.55 14.50 6.08
N GLY A 239 -13.55 14.49 6.98
CA GLY A 239 -13.36 14.13 8.39
C GLY A 239 -12.95 15.26 9.34
N GLY A 240 -12.75 16.50 8.84
CA GLY A 240 -12.52 17.68 9.67
C GLY A 240 -11.05 18.02 9.96
N GLY A 241 -10.82 19.19 10.55
CA GLY A 241 -9.51 19.82 10.72
C GLY A 241 -9.19 20.90 9.68
N VAL A 242 -7.98 21.46 9.76
CA VAL A 242 -7.54 22.58 8.91
C VAL A 242 -6.21 22.24 8.24
N TYR A 243 -6.21 22.26 6.90
CA TYR A 243 -5.02 22.03 6.09
C TYR A 243 -4.67 23.28 5.29
N GLU A 244 -3.38 23.53 5.12
CA GLU A 244 -2.87 24.59 4.24
C GLU A 244 -2.34 23.97 2.95
N ARG A 245 -2.74 24.55 1.81
CA ARG A 245 -2.23 24.21 0.50
C ARG A 245 -1.21 25.26 0.07
N THR A 246 0.05 24.86 -0.02
CA THR A 246 1.10 25.74 -0.55
C THR A 246 1.56 25.26 -1.91
N THR A 247 1.89 26.21 -2.78
CA THR A 247 2.51 25.93 -4.07
C THR A 247 3.95 26.41 -4.00
N ASP A 248 4.91 25.53 -4.23
CA ASP A 248 6.31 25.91 -4.26
C ASP A 248 6.66 26.72 -5.52
N LYS A 249 7.89 27.24 -5.58
CA LYS A 249 8.37 28.04 -6.74
C LYS A 249 8.41 27.25 -8.06
N LYS A 250 8.20 25.93 -8.01
CA LYS A 250 8.20 24.99 -9.14
C LYS A 250 6.80 24.44 -9.43
N GLY A 251 5.76 25.04 -8.85
CA GLY A 251 4.38 24.64 -9.10
C GLY A 251 3.92 23.39 -8.32
N ASN A 252 4.75 22.76 -7.49
CA ASN A 252 4.34 21.58 -6.72
C ASN A 252 3.36 21.98 -5.62
N ILE A 253 2.27 21.22 -5.50
CA ILE A 253 1.27 21.40 -4.44
C ILE A 253 1.67 20.56 -3.23
N ASP A 254 1.93 21.23 -2.10
CA ASP A 254 2.10 20.61 -0.80
C ASP A 254 0.90 20.91 0.10
N GLN A 255 0.48 19.91 0.87
CA GLN A 255 -0.69 19.97 1.73
C GLN A 255 -0.29 19.61 3.16
N VAL A 256 -0.23 20.62 4.02
CA VAL A 256 0.25 20.47 5.39
C VAL A 256 -0.91 20.57 6.35
N LYS A 257 -1.01 19.61 7.28
CA LYS A 257 -1.97 19.66 8.38
C LYS A 257 -1.56 20.73 9.37
N ILE A 258 -2.41 21.73 9.57
CA ILE A 258 -2.18 22.83 10.53
C ILE A 258 -2.86 22.52 11.86
N TYR A 259 -4.14 22.13 11.81
CA TYR A 259 -4.91 21.76 13.00
C TYR A 259 -5.66 20.45 12.81
N SER A 260 -5.68 19.62 13.86
CA SER A 260 -6.39 18.35 13.88
C SER A 260 -7.90 18.47 14.08
N ARG A 261 -8.38 19.61 14.57
CA ARG A 261 -9.80 19.89 14.81
C ARG A 261 -10.10 21.30 14.36
N ASP A 262 -11.26 21.47 13.77
CA ASP A 262 -11.80 22.74 13.28
C ASP A 262 -12.93 23.28 14.16
N ILE A 263 -13.37 22.52 15.17
CA ILE A 263 -14.42 22.84 16.16
C ILE A 263 -14.01 22.34 17.54
#